data_AF-A0A6J1NGS0-F1
#
_entry.id   AF-A0A6J1NGS0-F1
#
_cell.length_a   1.000
_cell.length_b   1.000
_cell.length_c   1.000
_cell.angle_alpha   90.00
_cell.angle_beta   90.00
_cell.angle_gamma   90.00
#
_symmetry.space_group_name_H-M   'P 1'
#
loop_
_entity.id
_entity.type
_entity.pdbx_description
1 polymer ?
#
loop_
_entity_poly.entity_id
_entity_poly.type
_entity_poly.pdbx_seq_one_letter_code
_entity_poly.pdbx_strand_id
1 'polypeptide(L)'
;MMPDGVKIPQSASPLARAGAGDSTARGTLHATPRRVHPVHPKKQLFSAPVSKFTTKPSAPSSNLVRIRSCLDQYRAAPARPAKIGPKAASMEDLTPTKRMKKDRIEPDLPMVHSSGLRSVAEEEAAARVGRFMLVAAWRRRRDELRCLRKTLECQVSCSERLRMQVSALKSLLESDSAKVRLAIREVERLKSLLKDKDLEKAVLEKEKSALEQDVCAAEDRASEMSIGWRNCRNELETLRAVGERCERALALERTAHQEARAHTERVYCQLSSLEEELSQREALLAGARAQSAALRREHDDALAQLRRAADQLELERLARERCARECSALSARVSLGAREAGALRGSLDELRAELHRVRLELADTRDQLACWPRPLTKMVCAARSWLRHPMSIPEAVLWSFIPARHGC
;
A
#
# COMPACT_ATOMS: atom_id res chain seq x y z
N MET A 1 30.94 -26.08 28.01
CA MET A 1 31.48 -25.85 26.65
C MET A 1 30.90 -24.54 26.15
N MET A 2 31.71 -23.48 26.25
CA MET A 2 31.41 -22.14 25.72
C MET A 2 32.20 -21.97 24.42
N PRO A 3 31.63 -21.41 23.35
CA PRO A 3 32.43 -20.95 22.23
C PRO A 3 32.86 -19.49 22.45
N ASP A 4 34.17 -19.32 22.34
CA ASP A 4 34.93 -18.08 22.32
C ASP A 4 34.54 -17.12 21.18
N GLY A 5 34.86 -15.84 21.39
CA GLY A 5 35.72 -15.16 20.42
C GLY A 5 35.06 -14.18 19.45
N VAL A 6 34.73 -13.00 19.98
CA VAL A 6 34.51 -11.73 19.27
C VAL A 6 35.70 -11.36 18.37
N LYS A 7 35.45 -10.93 17.12
CA LYS A 7 36.32 -9.98 16.37
C LYS A 7 35.50 -9.09 15.44
N ILE A 8 35.45 -7.80 15.79
CA ILE A 8 34.92 -6.65 15.04
C ILE A 8 36.09 -5.97 14.30
N PRO A 9 35.85 -5.29 13.17
CA PRO A 9 36.34 -3.92 12.97
C PRO A 9 35.21 -3.03 12.39
N GLN A 10 34.68 -2.00 13.04
CA GLN A 10 35.20 -0.66 13.36
C GLN A 10 35.89 0.10 12.20
N SER A 11 35.04 0.82 11.45
CA SER A 11 35.09 2.26 11.10
C SER A 11 36.36 2.90 10.54
N ALA A 12 36.22 3.53 9.37
CA ALA A 12 36.72 4.89 9.12
C ALA A 12 35.90 5.57 8.02
N SER A 13 35.20 6.66 8.39
CA SER A 13 34.77 7.72 7.47
C SER A 13 35.99 8.57 7.06
N PRO A 14 35.83 9.47 6.06
CA PRO A 14 35.70 10.85 6.49
C PRO A 14 34.63 11.67 5.75
N LEU A 15 34.32 12.77 6.44
CA LEU A 15 33.33 13.82 6.26
C LEU A 15 33.93 15.00 5.46
N ALA A 16 33.17 15.58 4.54
CA ALA A 16 33.18 17.02 4.15
C ALA A 16 31.96 17.21 3.20
N ARG A 17 30.81 17.84 3.54
CA ARG A 17 30.53 19.26 3.90
C ARG A 17 31.12 20.24 2.86
N ALA A 18 30.45 21.19 2.23
CA ALA A 18 29.04 21.60 2.05
C ALA A 18 29.04 22.74 0.99
N GLY A 19 27.87 23.05 0.43
CA GLY A 19 27.60 24.24 -0.38
C GLY A 19 26.40 23.97 -1.30
N ALA A 20 25.15 24.06 -0.84
CA ALA A 20 24.37 25.29 -0.61
C ALA A 20 24.18 26.11 -1.91
N GLY A 21 22.95 26.06 -2.44
CA GLY A 21 22.54 26.77 -3.64
C GLY A 21 21.07 26.50 -3.97
N ASP A 22 20.18 26.94 -3.09
CA ASP A 22 18.74 27.04 -3.33
C ASP A 22 18.45 28.06 -4.45
N SER A 23 17.52 27.73 -5.35
CA SER A 23 16.72 28.71 -6.09
C SER A 23 15.42 28.05 -6.55
N THR A 24 14.38 28.31 -5.77
CA THR A 24 12.97 28.11 -6.07
C THR A 24 12.51 28.95 -7.26
N ALA A 25 11.77 28.35 -8.19
CA ALA A 25 10.83 29.07 -9.05
C ALA A 25 9.67 28.14 -9.45
N ARG A 26 8.54 28.32 -8.76
CA ARG A 26 7.21 27.83 -9.18
C ARG A 26 6.74 28.63 -10.39
N GLY A 27 6.15 27.93 -11.36
CA GLY A 27 5.47 28.54 -12.50
C GLY A 27 4.60 27.51 -13.22
N THR A 28 3.43 27.25 -12.64
CA THR A 28 2.37 26.39 -13.17
C THR A 28 1.73 27.01 -14.42
N LEU A 29 1.69 26.29 -15.54
CA LEU A 29 0.63 26.45 -16.54
C LEU A 29 0.28 25.09 -17.18
N HIS A 30 -0.98 24.71 -16.99
CA HIS A 30 -1.68 23.67 -17.73
C HIS A 30 -1.67 23.96 -19.24
N ALA A 31 -1.28 22.97 -20.05
CA ALA A 31 -1.72 22.86 -21.44
C ALA A 31 -1.67 21.39 -21.90
N THR A 32 -2.74 21.01 -22.60
CA THR A 32 -3.11 19.70 -23.15
C THR A 32 -2.10 19.08 -24.13
N PRO A 33 -2.09 17.74 -24.33
CA PRO A 33 -1.15 17.10 -25.25
C PRO A 33 -1.65 17.26 -26.68
N ARG A 34 -1.18 18.29 -27.38
CA ARG A 34 -1.37 18.42 -28.82
C ARG A 34 -0.31 17.56 -29.52
N ARG A 35 -0.76 16.57 -30.27
CA ARG A 35 0.01 15.67 -31.13
C ARG A 35 0.92 16.49 -32.06
N VAL A 36 2.22 16.55 -31.77
CA VAL A 36 3.22 17.22 -32.61
C VAL A 36 3.88 16.15 -33.49
N HIS A 37 3.57 16.21 -34.79
CA HIS A 37 4.37 15.58 -35.83
C HIS A 37 5.78 16.18 -35.84
N PRO A 38 6.86 15.39 -35.89
CA PRO A 38 8.18 15.92 -36.23
C PRO A 38 8.22 16.24 -37.73
N VAL A 39 8.06 17.52 -38.08
CA VAL A 39 8.51 18.05 -39.37
C VAL A 39 9.97 18.48 -39.18
N HIS A 40 10.90 17.59 -39.49
CA HIS A 40 12.32 17.94 -39.59
C HIS A 40 12.65 18.46 -41.00
N PRO A 41 13.40 19.56 -41.13
CA PRO A 41 13.83 20.08 -42.41
C PRO A 41 14.97 19.24 -42.98
N LYS A 42 14.86 18.98 -44.28
CA LYS A 42 15.82 18.37 -45.21
C LYS A 42 17.29 18.55 -44.77
N LYS A 43 17.88 17.47 -44.24
CA LYS A 43 19.30 17.15 -44.42
C LYS A 43 19.38 15.81 -45.13
N GLN A 44 19.54 15.86 -46.45
CA GLN A 44 19.92 14.73 -47.27
C GLN A 44 21.33 14.28 -46.85
N LEU A 45 21.41 13.27 -46.00
CA LEU A 45 22.59 12.43 -45.93
C LEU A 45 22.39 11.31 -46.96
N PHE A 46 22.89 11.55 -48.16
CA PHE A 46 23.17 10.48 -49.10
C PHE A 46 24.34 9.66 -48.54
N SER A 47 24.04 8.48 -48.02
CA SER A 47 25.03 7.43 -47.84
C SER A 47 24.39 6.10 -48.22
N ALA A 48 24.06 5.99 -49.51
CA ALA A 48 24.04 4.70 -50.17
C ALA A 48 25.47 4.11 -50.10
N PRO A 49 25.64 2.82 -49.84
CA PRO A 49 26.94 2.19 -50.02
C PRO A 49 27.30 2.35 -51.50
N VAL A 50 28.40 3.04 -51.78
CA VAL A 50 28.99 3.10 -53.11
C VAL A 50 29.53 1.70 -53.42
N SER A 51 28.65 0.83 -53.91
CA SER A 51 29.05 -0.38 -54.62
C SER A 51 29.72 0.05 -55.93
N LYS A 52 31.05 0.14 -55.93
CA LYS A 52 31.87 0.34 -57.13
C LYS A 52 32.06 -0.95 -57.95
N PHE A 53 31.17 -1.94 -57.80
CA PHE A 53 31.24 -3.21 -58.53
C PHE A 53 29.89 -3.64 -59.13
N THR A 54 29.16 -2.71 -59.73
CA THR A 54 28.11 -3.07 -60.69
C THR A 54 28.56 -2.64 -62.09
N THR A 55 29.49 -3.40 -62.65
CA THR A 55 29.78 -3.35 -64.08
C THR A 55 28.51 -3.71 -64.84
N LYS A 56 27.85 -2.69 -65.42
CA LYS A 56 26.94 -2.89 -66.54
C LYS A 56 27.70 -3.73 -67.58
N PRO A 57 27.08 -4.74 -68.22
CA PRO A 57 27.73 -5.51 -69.27
C PRO A 57 27.88 -4.60 -70.49
N SER A 58 28.96 -3.82 -70.54
CA SER A 58 29.34 -3.10 -71.76
C SER A 58 29.75 -4.15 -72.77
N ALA A 59 29.24 -4.04 -74.00
CA ALA A 59 29.65 -4.87 -75.11
C ALA A 59 31.19 -5.00 -75.15
N PRO A 60 31.73 -6.21 -75.35
CA PRO A 60 33.17 -6.43 -75.33
C PRO A 60 33.83 -5.49 -76.33
N SER A 61 34.86 -4.78 -75.89
CA SER A 61 35.60 -3.85 -76.75
C SER A 61 36.08 -4.58 -78.01
N SER A 62 36.13 -3.88 -79.15
CA SER A 62 36.58 -4.41 -80.44
C SER A 62 37.88 -5.22 -80.34
N ASN A 63 38.79 -4.80 -79.45
CA ASN A 63 40.05 -5.51 -79.19
C ASN A 63 39.85 -6.86 -78.47
N LEU A 64 38.92 -6.96 -77.51
CA LEU A 64 38.60 -8.23 -76.85
C LEU A 64 37.92 -9.23 -77.79
N VAL A 65 37.10 -8.74 -78.72
CA VAL A 65 36.50 -9.57 -79.79
C VAL A 65 37.57 -10.07 -80.75
N ARG A 66 38.53 -9.22 -81.13
CA ARG A 66 39.68 -9.61 -81.97
C ARG A 66 40.58 -10.63 -81.28
N ILE A 67 40.87 -10.46 -79.99
CA ILE A 67 41.67 -11.41 -79.19
C ILE A 67 40.95 -12.76 -79.06
N ARG A 68 39.64 -12.76 -78.78
CA ARG A 68 38.84 -13.99 -78.74
C ARG A 68 38.80 -14.69 -80.10
N SER A 69 38.59 -13.95 -81.18
CA SER A 69 38.63 -14.49 -82.55
C SER A 69 39.99 -15.12 -82.90
N CYS A 70 41.11 -14.51 -82.49
CA CYS A 70 42.44 -15.10 -82.68
C CYS A 70 42.65 -16.37 -81.85
N LEU A 71 42.15 -16.41 -80.61
CA LEU A 71 42.23 -17.60 -79.74
C LEU A 71 41.34 -18.73 -80.25
N ASP A 72 40.15 -18.41 -80.77
CA ASP A 72 39.23 -19.38 -81.35
C ASP A 72 39.77 -19.92 -82.68
N GLN A 73 40.43 -19.10 -83.50
CA GLN A 73 41.18 -19.57 -84.68
C GLN A 73 42.36 -20.49 -84.31
N TYR A 74 43.03 -20.21 -83.18
CA TYR A 74 44.11 -21.08 -82.68
C TYR A 74 43.59 -22.41 -82.14
N ARG A 75 42.37 -22.43 -81.57
CA ARG A 75 41.69 -23.65 -81.09
C ARG A 75 41.04 -24.46 -82.22
N ALA A 76 40.56 -23.81 -83.27
CA ALA A 76 39.95 -24.45 -84.43
C ALA A 76 40.96 -24.97 -85.46
N ALA A 77 42.23 -24.54 -85.38
CA ALA A 77 43.30 -25.13 -86.18
C ALA A 77 43.54 -26.58 -85.71
N PRO A 78 43.48 -27.59 -86.60
CA PRO A 78 43.78 -28.96 -86.22
C PRO A 78 45.22 -29.02 -85.72
N ALA A 79 45.39 -29.51 -84.48
CA ALA A 79 46.68 -29.79 -83.88
C ALA A 79 47.44 -30.79 -84.76
N ARG A 80 48.23 -30.30 -85.71
CA ARG A 80 49.26 -31.11 -86.33
C ARG A 80 50.28 -31.39 -85.22
N PRO A 81 50.55 -32.66 -84.88
CA PRO A 81 51.64 -32.96 -83.98
C PRO A 81 52.91 -32.41 -84.62
N ALA A 82 53.54 -31.43 -83.97
CA ALA A 82 54.91 -31.09 -84.29
C ALA A 82 55.72 -32.36 -84.07
N LYS A 83 56.14 -33.01 -85.14
CA LYS A 83 57.16 -34.05 -85.09
C LYS A 83 58.41 -33.40 -84.51
N ILE A 84 58.58 -33.53 -83.20
CA ILE A 84 59.86 -33.34 -82.53
C ILE A 84 60.72 -34.49 -83.03
N GLY A 85 61.37 -34.29 -84.17
CA GLY A 85 62.44 -35.18 -84.61
C GLY A 85 63.53 -35.19 -83.54
N PRO A 86 64.19 -36.33 -83.30
CA PRO A 86 65.25 -36.41 -82.30
C PRO A 86 66.41 -35.53 -82.77
N LYS A 87 66.55 -34.34 -82.19
CA LYS A 87 67.76 -33.53 -82.25
C LYS A 87 68.52 -33.70 -80.95
N ALA A 88 69.14 -34.86 -80.80
CA ALA A 88 70.41 -34.98 -80.13
C ALA A 88 71.44 -35.27 -81.22
N ALA A 89 71.87 -34.22 -81.93
CA ALA A 89 73.15 -34.27 -82.61
C ALA A 89 74.18 -33.97 -81.52
N SER A 90 74.94 -34.98 -81.12
CA SER A 90 76.08 -34.81 -80.22
C SER A 90 77.00 -33.73 -80.79
N MET A 91 77.47 -32.86 -79.90
CA MET A 91 78.48 -31.83 -80.15
C MET A 91 79.89 -32.43 -80.34
N GLU A 92 79.99 -33.65 -80.88
CA GLU A 92 81.24 -34.39 -81.15
C GLU A 92 81.51 -34.59 -82.66
N ASP A 93 80.55 -34.27 -83.54
CA ASP A 93 80.67 -34.46 -85.00
C ASP A 93 81.06 -33.19 -85.81
N LEU A 94 81.43 -32.10 -85.14
CA LEU A 94 81.85 -30.84 -85.81
C LEU A 94 83.37 -30.62 -85.90
N THR A 95 84.18 -31.61 -85.55
CA THR A 95 85.56 -31.65 -86.02
C THR A 95 85.59 -32.32 -87.39
N PRO A 96 86.05 -31.65 -88.45
CA PRO A 96 86.38 -32.34 -89.68
C PRO A 96 87.66 -33.16 -89.44
N THR A 97 87.56 -34.30 -88.75
CA THR A 97 88.58 -35.36 -88.77
C THR A 97 88.43 -36.15 -90.06
N LYS A 98 88.35 -35.44 -91.19
CA LYS A 98 88.64 -36.04 -92.49
C LYS A 98 90.16 -36.19 -92.49
N ARG A 99 90.65 -37.28 -91.90
CA ARG A 99 91.93 -37.87 -92.30
C ARG A 99 91.81 -38.09 -93.80
N MET A 100 92.22 -37.11 -94.58
CA MET A 100 92.55 -37.34 -95.97
C MET A 100 93.71 -38.33 -95.90
N LYS A 101 93.36 -39.60 -96.10
CA LYS A 101 94.28 -40.67 -96.44
C LYS A 101 95.08 -40.09 -97.61
N LYS A 102 96.30 -39.65 -97.31
CA LYS A 102 97.25 -39.20 -98.31
C LYS A 102 97.67 -40.49 -98.99
N ASP A 103 96.87 -40.93 -99.95
CA ASP A 103 97.29 -41.88 -100.96
C ASP A 103 98.48 -41.23 -101.64
N ARG A 104 99.68 -41.60 -101.15
CA ARG A 104 100.92 -41.56 -101.92
C ARG A 104 100.76 -42.62 -103.01
N ILE A 105 99.89 -42.33 -103.97
CA ILE A 105 100.14 -42.75 -105.33
C ILE A 105 101.00 -41.62 -105.84
N GLU A 106 102.31 -41.83 -105.87
CA GLU A 106 103.10 -41.18 -106.91
C GLU A 106 102.48 -41.68 -108.22
N PRO A 107 101.79 -40.83 -109.02
CA PRO A 107 101.91 -41.07 -110.42
C PRO A 107 103.39 -40.79 -110.69
N ASP A 108 104.13 -41.83 -111.07
CA ASP A 108 105.20 -41.66 -112.05
C ASP A 108 104.59 -40.79 -113.15
N LEU A 109 104.75 -39.47 -113.01
CA LEU A 109 104.54 -38.55 -114.10
C LEU A 109 105.52 -39.09 -115.14
N PRO A 110 105.05 -39.61 -116.29
CA PRO A 110 105.98 -39.89 -117.37
C PRO A 110 106.68 -38.55 -117.58
N MET A 111 107.97 -38.53 -117.29
CA MET A 111 108.85 -37.45 -117.62
C MET A 111 108.81 -37.45 -119.14
N VAL A 112 107.82 -36.75 -119.70
CA VAL A 112 107.72 -36.47 -121.12
C VAL A 112 108.97 -35.64 -121.37
N HIS A 113 110.03 -36.34 -121.76
CA HIS A 113 111.22 -35.77 -122.36
C HIS A 113 110.71 -35.01 -123.57
N SER A 114 110.43 -33.73 -123.34
CA SER A 114 110.19 -32.78 -124.42
C SER A 114 111.45 -32.89 -125.27
N SER A 115 111.28 -33.29 -126.54
CA SER A 115 112.37 -33.30 -127.50
C SER A 115 113.12 -31.99 -127.35
N GLY A 116 114.42 -32.08 -127.03
CA GLY A 116 115.24 -30.95 -126.64
C GLY A 116 114.99 -29.76 -127.56
N LEU A 117 114.70 -28.62 -126.97
CA LEU A 117 114.55 -27.34 -127.66
C LEU A 117 115.83 -27.14 -128.50
N ARG A 118 115.76 -27.32 -129.81
CA ARG A 118 116.96 -27.47 -130.68
C ARG A 118 117.56 -26.11 -131.08
N SER A 119 117.09 -25.04 -130.45
CA SER A 119 117.46 -23.65 -130.74
C SER A 119 117.42 -22.81 -129.47
N VAL A 120 118.43 -21.97 -129.26
CA VAL A 120 118.52 -21.00 -128.15
C VAL A 120 117.24 -20.13 -128.06
N ALA A 121 116.58 -19.87 -129.19
CA ALA A 121 115.34 -19.11 -129.24
C ALA A 121 114.14 -19.83 -128.58
N GLU A 122 114.09 -21.17 -128.65
CA GLU A 122 113.03 -21.99 -128.06
C GLU A 122 113.21 -22.13 -126.54
N GLU A 123 114.45 -22.26 -126.06
CA GLU A 123 114.78 -22.22 -124.62
C GLU A 123 114.46 -20.86 -124.02
N GLU A 124 114.79 -19.77 -124.71
CA GLU A 124 114.41 -18.42 -124.27
C GLU A 124 112.89 -18.22 -124.26
N ALA A 125 112.16 -18.76 -125.25
CA ALA A 125 110.70 -18.71 -125.29
C ALA A 125 110.07 -19.52 -124.15
N ALA A 126 110.56 -20.74 -123.89
CA ALA A 126 110.14 -21.56 -122.77
C ALA A 126 110.45 -20.89 -121.43
N ALA A 127 111.60 -20.24 -121.28
CA ALA A 127 111.94 -19.46 -120.09
C ALA A 127 111.04 -18.23 -119.92
N ARG A 128 110.66 -17.54 -121.01
CA ARG A 128 109.67 -16.45 -120.98
C ARG A 128 108.29 -16.95 -120.54
N VAL A 129 107.82 -18.08 -121.09
CA VAL A 129 106.55 -18.72 -120.72
C VAL A 129 106.59 -19.21 -119.27
N GLY A 130 107.66 -19.87 -118.83
CA GLY A 130 107.85 -20.33 -117.46
C GLY A 130 107.83 -19.18 -116.45
N ARG A 131 108.54 -18.07 -116.76
CA ARG A 131 108.48 -16.83 -115.95
C ARG A 131 107.07 -16.24 -115.91
N PHE A 132 106.37 -16.19 -117.04
CA PHE A 132 104.99 -15.70 -117.09
C PHE A 132 104.05 -16.59 -116.27
N MET A 133 104.13 -17.91 -116.42
CA MET A 133 103.31 -18.88 -115.69
C MET A 133 103.57 -18.81 -114.18
N LEU A 134 104.83 -18.65 -113.77
CA LEU A 134 105.20 -18.48 -112.37
C LEU A 134 104.66 -17.16 -111.80
N VAL A 135 104.76 -16.05 -112.54
CA VAL A 135 104.18 -14.76 -112.15
C VAL A 135 102.65 -14.82 -112.11
N ALA A 136 102.00 -15.49 -113.06
CA ALA A 136 100.56 -15.67 -113.10
C ALA A 136 100.06 -16.54 -111.94
N ALA A 137 100.75 -17.65 -111.64
CA ALA A 137 100.47 -18.51 -110.50
C ALA A 137 100.68 -17.77 -109.17
N TRP A 138 101.76 -17.00 -109.05
CA TRP A 138 102.01 -16.17 -107.86
C TRP A 138 100.93 -15.09 -107.68
N ARG A 139 100.52 -14.41 -108.76
CA ARG A 139 99.43 -13.41 -108.71
C ARG A 139 98.11 -14.06 -108.28
N ARG A 140 97.73 -15.19 -108.89
CA ARG A 140 96.53 -15.95 -108.51
C ARG A 140 96.56 -16.37 -107.05
N ARG A 141 97.69 -16.92 -106.59
CA ARG A 141 97.88 -17.32 -105.19
C ARG A 141 97.79 -16.13 -104.25
N ARG A 142 98.35 -14.98 -104.62
CA ARG A 142 98.26 -13.74 -103.84
C ARG A 142 96.82 -13.24 -103.74
N ASP A 143 96.05 -13.32 -104.82
CA ASP A 143 94.65 -12.91 -104.82
C ASP A 143 93.78 -13.90 -104.01
N GLU A 144 94.06 -15.21 -104.08
CA GLU A 144 93.48 -16.23 -103.19
C GLU A 144 93.78 -15.93 -101.73
N LEU A 145 95.05 -15.67 -101.38
CA LEU A 145 95.46 -15.30 -100.02
C LEU A 145 94.79 -14.00 -99.56
N ARG A 146 94.62 -13.01 -100.45
CA ARG A 146 93.88 -11.79 -100.15
C ARG A 146 92.41 -12.07 -99.90
N CYS A 147 91.78 -12.94 -100.69
CA CYS A 147 90.39 -13.36 -100.51
C CYS A 147 90.21 -14.12 -99.19
N LEU A 148 91.06 -15.11 -98.91
CA LEU A 148 91.05 -15.87 -97.66
C LEU A 148 91.24 -14.96 -96.45
N ARG A 149 92.16 -14.00 -96.52
CA ARG A 149 92.36 -13.00 -95.47
C ARG A 149 91.10 -12.18 -95.22
N LYS A 150 90.46 -11.65 -96.26
CA LYS A 150 89.19 -10.90 -96.13
C LYS A 150 88.08 -11.77 -95.55
N THR A 151 87.95 -13.03 -95.97
CA THR A 151 86.98 -13.97 -95.41
C THR A 151 87.24 -14.24 -93.93
N LEU A 152 88.51 -14.42 -93.54
CA LEU A 152 88.89 -14.60 -92.14
C LEU A 152 88.58 -13.34 -91.32
N GLU A 153 88.90 -12.16 -91.82
CA GLU A 153 88.58 -10.87 -91.17
C GLU A 153 87.06 -10.72 -90.98
N CYS A 154 86.25 -11.07 -91.98
CA CYS A 154 84.79 -11.10 -91.86
C CYS A 154 84.31 -12.12 -90.82
N GLN A 155 84.89 -13.32 -90.79
CA GLN A 155 84.55 -14.36 -89.81
C GLN A 155 84.90 -13.93 -88.38
N VAL A 156 86.07 -13.32 -88.17
CA VAL A 156 86.47 -12.77 -86.87
C VAL A 156 85.51 -11.65 -86.45
N SER A 157 85.17 -10.74 -87.36
CA SER A 157 84.19 -9.67 -87.10
C SER A 157 82.81 -10.21 -86.73
N CYS A 158 82.34 -11.27 -87.40
CA CYS A 158 81.09 -11.96 -87.07
C CYS A 158 81.18 -12.66 -85.70
N SER A 159 82.30 -13.31 -85.39
CA SER A 159 82.56 -13.94 -84.09
C SER A 159 82.57 -12.92 -82.95
N GLU A 160 83.18 -11.75 -83.16
CA GLU A 160 83.16 -10.64 -82.20
C GLU A 160 81.75 -10.10 -81.99
N ARG A 161 80.99 -9.90 -83.06
CA ARG A 161 79.57 -9.50 -82.96
C ARG A 161 78.75 -10.51 -82.15
N LEU A 162 78.93 -11.80 -82.41
CA LEU A 162 78.27 -12.87 -81.65
C LEU A 162 78.69 -12.84 -80.17
N ARG A 163 79.98 -12.65 -79.88
CA ARG A 163 80.47 -12.50 -78.50
C ARG A 163 79.81 -11.32 -77.80
N MET A 164 79.68 -10.16 -78.46
CA MET A 164 78.98 -8.99 -77.92
C MET A 164 77.50 -9.26 -77.68
N GLN A 165 76.81 -9.92 -78.62
CA GLN A 165 75.41 -10.31 -78.46
C GLN A 165 75.20 -11.28 -77.28
N VAL A 166 76.07 -12.28 -77.13
CA VAL A 166 76.02 -13.22 -76.00
C VAL A 166 76.23 -12.48 -74.68
N SER A 167 77.19 -11.55 -74.59
CA SER A 167 77.40 -10.75 -73.39
C SER A 167 76.18 -9.88 -73.05
N ALA A 168 75.55 -9.25 -74.04
CA ALA A 168 74.34 -8.46 -73.84
C ALA A 168 73.16 -9.33 -73.34
N LEU A 169 72.96 -10.51 -73.94
CA LEU A 169 71.92 -11.46 -73.50
C LEU A 169 72.17 -11.98 -72.09
N LYS A 170 73.43 -12.25 -71.71
CA LYS A 170 73.79 -12.62 -70.33
C LYS A 170 73.45 -11.51 -69.34
N SER A 171 73.82 -10.26 -69.64
CA SER A 171 73.50 -9.12 -68.79
C SER A 171 71.99 -8.90 -68.63
N LEU A 172 71.22 -9.05 -69.71
CA LEU A 172 69.75 -8.99 -69.64
C LEU A 172 69.18 -10.12 -68.77
N LEU A 173 69.66 -11.35 -68.93
CA LEU A 173 69.25 -12.49 -68.11
C LEU A 173 69.58 -12.28 -66.63
N GLU A 174 70.76 -11.73 -66.31
CA GLU A 174 71.17 -11.41 -64.94
C GLU A 174 70.28 -10.32 -64.33
N SER A 175 69.96 -9.27 -65.09
CA SER A 175 69.02 -8.21 -64.68
C SER A 175 67.62 -8.78 -64.41
N ASP A 176 67.09 -9.59 -65.32
CA ASP A 176 65.75 -10.16 -65.15
C ASP A 176 65.72 -11.18 -64.01
N SER A 177 66.79 -11.94 -63.82
CA SER A 177 66.95 -12.80 -62.64
C SER A 177 66.97 -12.00 -61.34
N ALA A 178 67.58 -10.82 -61.32
CA ALA A 178 67.55 -9.92 -60.16
C ALA A 178 66.14 -9.38 -59.88
N LYS A 179 65.40 -8.98 -60.92
CA LYS A 179 63.98 -8.56 -60.79
C LYS A 179 63.10 -9.68 -60.26
N VAL A 180 63.29 -10.91 -60.74
CA VAL A 180 62.56 -12.10 -60.25
C VAL A 180 62.85 -12.32 -58.76
N ARG A 181 64.11 -12.22 -58.32
CA ARG A 181 64.44 -12.35 -56.89
C ARG A 181 63.77 -11.28 -56.02
N LEU A 182 63.70 -10.03 -56.49
CA LEU A 182 62.99 -8.96 -55.78
C LEU A 182 61.47 -9.22 -55.73
N ALA A 183 60.88 -9.66 -56.84
CA ALA A 183 59.46 -10.01 -56.90
C ALA A 183 59.12 -11.17 -55.94
N ILE A 184 59.97 -12.19 -55.84
CA ILE A 184 59.80 -13.30 -54.88
C ILE A 184 59.78 -12.78 -53.44
N ARG A 185 60.76 -11.95 -53.06
CA ARG A 185 60.82 -11.35 -51.71
C ARG A 185 59.60 -10.50 -51.40
N GLU A 186 59.10 -9.74 -52.37
CA GLU A 186 57.90 -8.93 -52.19
C GLU A 186 56.65 -9.82 -52.02
N VAL A 187 56.55 -10.92 -52.78
CA VAL A 187 55.48 -11.91 -52.58
C VAL A 187 55.55 -12.54 -51.19
N GLU A 188 56.75 -12.86 -50.70
CA GLU A 188 56.93 -13.39 -49.34
C GLU A 188 56.52 -12.37 -48.26
N ARG A 189 56.90 -11.10 -48.42
CA ARG A 189 56.49 -10.00 -47.53
C ARG A 189 54.98 -9.77 -47.56
N LEU A 190 54.35 -9.84 -48.73
CA LEU A 190 52.90 -9.71 -48.86
C LEU A 190 52.17 -10.92 -48.24
N LYS A 191 52.72 -12.12 -48.37
CA LYS A 191 52.20 -13.32 -47.71
C LYS A 191 52.27 -13.22 -46.18
N SER A 192 53.35 -12.68 -45.62
CA SER A 192 53.44 -12.48 -44.17
C SER A 192 52.42 -11.44 -43.70
N LEU A 193 52.30 -10.31 -44.40
CA LEU A 193 51.33 -9.27 -44.07
C LEU A 193 49.88 -9.76 -44.16
N LEU A 194 49.57 -10.61 -45.15
CA LEU A 194 48.25 -11.23 -45.27
C LEU A 194 47.95 -12.12 -44.05
N LYS A 195 48.91 -12.95 -43.62
CA LYS A 195 48.75 -13.79 -42.42
C LYS A 195 48.52 -12.95 -41.16
N ASP A 196 49.27 -11.86 -40.99
CA ASP A 196 49.09 -10.96 -39.84
C ASP A 196 47.69 -10.34 -39.84
N LYS A 197 47.16 -9.99 -41.02
CA LYS A 197 45.80 -9.46 -41.16
C LYS A 197 44.72 -10.51 -40.93
N ASP A 198 44.94 -11.75 -41.32
CA ASP A 198 44.03 -12.86 -41.01
C ASP A 198 43.98 -13.14 -39.49
N LEU A 199 45.12 -13.04 -38.80
CA LEU A 199 45.18 -13.14 -37.34
C LEU A 199 44.44 -11.99 -36.65
N GLU A 200 44.68 -10.74 -37.09
CA GLU A 200 43.98 -9.56 -36.58
C GLU A 200 42.46 -9.68 -36.78
N LYS A 201 42.02 -10.11 -37.98
CA LYS A 201 40.62 -10.36 -38.26
C LYS A 201 40.02 -11.41 -37.32
N ALA A 202 40.73 -12.51 -37.08
CA ALA A 202 40.26 -13.56 -36.17
C ALA A 202 40.14 -13.07 -34.72
N VAL A 203 41.01 -12.17 -34.26
CA VAL A 203 40.89 -11.53 -32.94
C VAL A 203 39.68 -10.61 -32.89
N LEU A 204 39.49 -9.75 -33.90
CA LEU A 204 38.35 -8.84 -33.96
C LEU A 204 37.01 -9.58 -34.05
N GLU A 205 36.94 -10.71 -34.75
CA GLU A 205 35.74 -11.55 -34.79
C GLU A 205 35.41 -12.14 -33.41
N LYS A 206 36.42 -12.57 -32.64
CA LYS A 206 36.24 -13.04 -31.26
C LYS A 206 35.76 -11.92 -30.34
N GLU A 207 36.40 -10.76 -30.38
CA GLU A 207 36.01 -9.58 -29.59
C GLU A 207 34.60 -9.11 -29.94
N LYS A 208 34.26 -9.08 -31.24
CA LYS A 208 32.89 -8.78 -31.69
C LYS A 208 31.88 -9.76 -31.08
N SER A 209 32.15 -11.06 -31.15
CA SER A 209 31.23 -12.06 -30.60
C SER A 209 31.08 -11.97 -29.07
N ALA A 210 32.15 -11.59 -28.37
CA ALA A 210 32.11 -11.35 -26.92
C ALA A 210 31.28 -10.10 -26.59
N LEU A 211 31.46 -9.01 -27.33
CA LEU A 211 30.66 -7.79 -27.16
C LEU A 211 29.18 -8.02 -27.48
N GLU A 212 28.86 -8.82 -28.50
CA GLU A 212 27.48 -9.21 -28.80
C GLU A 212 26.84 -9.98 -27.64
N GLN A 213 27.59 -10.90 -27.01
CA GLN A 213 27.12 -11.61 -25.81
C GLN A 213 26.92 -10.67 -24.61
N ASP A 214 27.84 -9.73 -24.39
CA ASP A 214 27.73 -8.74 -23.31
C ASP A 214 26.53 -7.82 -23.51
N VAL A 215 26.24 -7.42 -24.76
CA VAL A 215 25.05 -6.64 -25.11
C VAL A 215 23.78 -7.44 -24.82
N CYS A 216 23.68 -8.69 -25.27
CA CYS A 216 22.52 -9.54 -24.95
C CYS A 216 22.33 -9.69 -23.44
N ALA A 217 23.42 -9.94 -22.69
CA ALA A 217 23.35 -10.05 -21.23
C ALA A 217 22.95 -8.73 -20.56
N ALA A 218 23.32 -7.58 -21.12
CA ALA A 218 22.89 -6.27 -20.64
C ALA A 218 21.40 -6.01 -20.92
N GLU A 219 20.90 -6.43 -22.08
CA GLU A 219 19.48 -6.34 -22.45
C GLU A 219 18.61 -7.25 -21.56
N ASP A 220 19.07 -8.45 -21.23
CA ASP A 220 18.41 -9.35 -20.29
C ASP A 220 18.30 -8.71 -18.90
N ARG A 221 19.42 -8.19 -18.36
CA ARG A 221 19.42 -7.46 -17.08
C ARG A 221 18.50 -6.23 -17.10
N ALA A 222 18.47 -5.49 -18.20
CA ALA A 222 17.57 -4.34 -18.35
C ALA A 222 16.09 -4.78 -18.36
N SER A 223 15.79 -5.91 -18.99
CA SER A 223 14.46 -6.51 -19.04
C SER A 223 14.01 -6.99 -17.67
N GLU A 224 14.89 -7.68 -16.92
CA GLU A 224 14.66 -8.09 -15.54
C GLU A 224 14.38 -6.89 -14.62
N MET A 225 15.21 -5.85 -14.70
CA MET A 225 14.98 -4.61 -13.95
C MET A 225 13.63 -3.99 -14.31
N SER A 226 13.29 -3.89 -15.61
CA SER A 226 12.00 -3.36 -16.07
C SER A 226 10.79 -4.16 -15.54
N ILE A 227 10.90 -5.48 -15.48
CA ILE A 227 9.88 -6.35 -14.86
C ILE A 227 9.81 -6.07 -13.36
N GLY A 228 10.95 -6.01 -12.66
CA GLY A 228 11.02 -5.68 -11.24
C GLY A 228 10.36 -4.35 -10.91
N TRP A 229 10.68 -3.29 -11.65
CA TRP A 229 10.05 -1.97 -11.51
C TRP A 229 8.53 -2.01 -11.69
N ARG A 230 8.03 -2.76 -12.69
CA ARG A 230 6.59 -2.94 -12.89
C ARG A 230 5.93 -3.69 -11.74
N ASN A 231 6.57 -4.74 -11.23
CA ASN A 231 6.04 -5.49 -10.09
C ASN A 231 5.97 -4.64 -8.82
N CYS A 232 7.05 -3.93 -8.47
CA CYS A 232 7.06 -3.03 -7.32
C CYS A 232 6.00 -1.92 -7.47
N ARG A 233 5.80 -1.40 -8.68
CA ARG A 233 4.73 -0.44 -8.95
C ARG A 233 3.34 -1.03 -8.70
N ASN A 234 3.07 -2.24 -9.20
CA ASN A 234 1.79 -2.92 -9.01
C ASN A 234 1.54 -3.22 -7.51
N GLU A 235 2.57 -3.61 -6.77
CA GLU A 235 2.52 -3.81 -5.32
C GLU A 235 2.19 -2.51 -4.58
N LEU A 236 2.84 -1.39 -4.96
CA LEU A 236 2.52 -0.08 -4.39
C LEU A 236 1.09 0.36 -4.70
N GLU A 237 0.60 0.14 -5.92
CA GLU A 237 -0.79 0.43 -6.30
C GLU A 237 -1.77 -0.42 -5.49
N THR A 238 -1.46 -1.70 -5.27
CA THR A 238 -2.24 -2.61 -4.43
C THR A 238 -2.25 -2.15 -2.97
N LEU A 239 -1.10 -1.78 -2.41
CA LEU A 239 -0.98 -1.29 -1.04
C LEU A 239 -1.75 0.03 -0.85
N ARG A 240 -1.73 0.93 -1.84
CA ARG A 240 -2.56 2.15 -1.82
C ARG A 240 -4.05 1.81 -1.78
N ALA A 241 -4.51 0.89 -2.63
CA ALA A 241 -5.91 0.46 -2.64
C ALA A 241 -6.32 -0.20 -1.30
N VAL A 242 -5.42 -0.96 -0.66
CA VAL A 242 -5.64 -1.50 0.68
C VAL A 242 -5.70 -0.38 1.72
N GLY A 243 -4.78 0.59 1.66
CA GLY A 243 -4.79 1.78 2.54
C GLY A 243 -6.11 2.54 2.46
N GLU A 244 -6.60 2.83 1.26
CA GLU A 244 -7.89 3.49 1.04
C GLU A 244 -9.09 2.67 1.57
N ARG A 245 -9.01 1.34 1.57
CA ARG A 245 -10.04 0.48 2.19
C ARG A 245 -9.97 0.55 3.71
N CYS A 246 -8.78 0.51 4.29
CA CYS A 246 -8.58 0.64 5.73
C CYS A 246 -9.02 2.01 6.25
N GLU A 247 -8.73 3.09 5.54
CA GLU A 247 -9.21 4.44 5.89
C GLU A 247 -10.73 4.54 5.87
N ARG A 248 -11.38 3.95 4.86
CA ARG A 248 -12.85 3.87 4.80
C ARG A 248 -13.42 3.05 5.95
N ALA A 249 -12.83 1.90 6.27
CA ALA A 249 -13.25 1.08 7.41
C ALA A 249 -13.10 1.86 8.73
N LEU A 250 -11.97 2.55 8.93
CA LEU A 250 -11.76 3.38 10.11
C LEU A 250 -12.75 4.54 10.21
N ALA A 251 -13.13 5.15 9.08
CA ALA A 251 -14.16 6.18 9.05
C ALA A 251 -15.52 5.62 9.49
N LEU A 252 -15.91 4.43 9.01
CA LEU A 252 -17.14 3.76 9.40
C LEU A 252 -17.14 3.38 10.89
N GLU A 253 -16.03 2.88 11.42
CA GLU A 253 -15.90 2.59 12.86
C GLU A 253 -16.01 3.87 13.71
N ARG A 254 -15.42 4.98 13.26
CA ARG A 254 -15.56 6.27 13.95
C ARG A 254 -17.00 6.77 13.96
N THR A 255 -17.75 6.62 12.87
CA THR A 255 -19.17 7.00 12.84
C THR A 255 -20.01 6.08 13.72
N ALA A 256 -19.78 4.77 13.67
CA ALA A 256 -20.48 3.81 14.53
C ALA A 256 -20.22 4.09 16.02
N HIS A 257 -18.98 4.43 16.39
CA HIS A 257 -18.64 4.82 17.76
C HIS A 257 -19.32 6.12 18.20
N GLN A 258 -19.44 7.10 17.32
CA GLN A 258 -20.17 8.34 17.59
C GLN A 258 -21.67 8.08 17.79
N GLU A 259 -22.28 7.22 16.96
CA GLU A 259 -23.68 6.82 17.10
C GLU A 259 -23.91 6.07 18.41
N ALA A 260 -23.02 5.14 18.77
CA ALA A 260 -23.08 4.43 20.05
C ALA A 260 -23.02 5.39 21.24
N ARG A 261 -22.11 6.39 21.21
CA ARG A 261 -22.05 7.44 22.23
C ARG A 261 -23.33 8.25 22.32
N ALA A 262 -23.85 8.72 21.19
CA ALA A 262 -25.11 9.46 21.16
C ALA A 262 -26.27 8.61 21.68
N HIS A 263 -26.29 7.31 21.40
CA HIS A 263 -27.28 6.39 21.97
C HIS A 263 -27.14 6.28 23.50
N THR A 264 -25.93 6.10 24.03
CA THR A 264 -25.71 6.06 25.48
C THR A 264 -26.13 7.36 26.16
N GLU A 265 -25.83 8.52 25.59
CA GLU A 265 -26.25 9.82 26.13
C GLU A 265 -27.78 9.95 26.19
N ARG A 266 -28.50 9.50 25.14
CA ARG A 266 -29.97 9.46 25.15
C ARG A 266 -30.51 8.56 26.25
N VAL A 267 -29.94 7.37 26.42
CA VAL A 267 -30.33 6.44 27.49
C VAL A 267 -30.06 7.04 28.87
N TYR A 268 -28.91 7.71 29.07
CA TYR A 268 -28.63 8.43 30.32
C TYR A 268 -29.64 9.55 30.59
N CYS A 269 -30.01 10.35 29.58
CA CYS A 269 -31.03 11.38 29.74
C CYS A 269 -32.40 10.78 30.11
N GLN A 270 -32.77 9.65 29.48
CA GLN A 270 -34.00 8.92 29.82
C GLN A 270 -33.96 8.41 31.26
N LEU A 271 -32.86 7.80 31.69
CA LEU A 271 -32.67 7.35 33.07
C LEU A 271 -32.80 8.52 34.07
N SER A 272 -32.14 9.65 33.81
CA SER A 272 -32.26 10.85 34.64
C SER A 272 -33.71 11.33 34.77
N SER A 273 -34.47 11.35 33.67
CA SER A 273 -35.89 11.73 33.70
C SER A 273 -36.75 10.75 34.51
N LEU A 274 -36.47 9.44 34.41
CA LEU A 274 -37.16 8.42 35.19
C LEU A 274 -36.80 8.47 36.68
N GLU A 275 -35.55 8.79 37.03
CA GLU A 275 -35.12 9.03 38.41
C GLU A 275 -35.82 10.26 39.00
N GLU A 276 -35.96 11.34 38.23
CA GLU A 276 -36.75 12.51 38.62
C GLU A 276 -38.22 12.15 38.84
N GLU A 277 -38.86 11.45 37.90
CA GLU A 277 -40.25 10.98 38.06
C GLU A 277 -40.41 10.08 39.29
N LEU A 278 -39.46 9.18 39.55
CA LEU A 278 -39.49 8.29 40.69
C LEU A 278 -39.37 9.09 42.00
N SER A 279 -38.45 10.06 42.07
CA SER A 279 -38.31 10.94 43.23
C SER A 279 -39.60 11.76 43.49
N GLN A 280 -40.28 12.23 42.43
CA GLN A 280 -41.56 12.93 42.54
C GLN A 280 -42.66 11.99 43.07
N ARG A 281 -42.74 10.76 42.57
CA ARG A 281 -43.70 9.75 43.06
C ARG A 281 -43.43 9.36 44.51
N GLU A 282 -42.17 9.21 44.91
CA GLU A 282 -41.80 8.96 46.30
C GLU A 282 -42.22 10.11 47.22
N ALA A 283 -42.02 11.37 46.81
CA ALA A 283 -42.48 12.54 47.55
C ALA A 283 -44.02 12.58 47.67
N LEU A 284 -44.75 12.27 46.59
CA LEU A 284 -46.21 12.16 46.61
C LEU A 284 -46.69 11.05 47.56
N LEU A 285 -46.05 9.87 47.52
CA LEU A 285 -46.35 8.77 48.44
C LEU A 285 -46.04 9.13 49.89
N ALA A 286 -44.95 9.83 50.16
CA ALA A 286 -44.62 10.33 51.49
C ALA A 286 -45.67 11.34 51.98
N GLY A 287 -46.11 12.26 51.11
CA GLY A 287 -47.21 13.19 51.38
C GLY A 287 -48.53 12.48 51.69
N ALA A 288 -48.92 11.51 50.88
CA ALA A 288 -50.13 10.72 51.09
C ALA A 288 -50.06 9.89 52.39
N ARG A 289 -48.90 9.32 52.73
CA ARG A 289 -48.68 8.62 54.01
C ARG A 289 -48.81 9.58 55.20
N ALA A 290 -48.26 10.79 55.09
CA ALA A 290 -48.39 11.81 56.13
C ALA A 290 -49.85 12.26 56.31
N GLN A 291 -50.59 12.47 55.23
CA GLN A 291 -52.03 12.77 55.25
C GLN A 291 -52.83 11.62 55.88
N SER A 292 -52.57 10.38 55.49
CA SER A 292 -53.22 9.21 56.09
C SER A 292 -52.93 9.10 57.59
N ALA A 293 -51.69 9.38 58.02
CA ALA A 293 -51.34 9.42 59.44
C ALA A 293 -52.05 10.56 60.19
N ALA A 294 -52.21 11.74 59.57
CA ALA A 294 -52.98 12.84 60.15
C ALA A 294 -54.45 12.49 60.30
N LEU A 295 -55.09 11.95 59.25
CA LEU A 295 -56.49 11.48 59.30
C LEU A 295 -56.69 10.37 60.35
N ARG A 296 -55.73 9.46 60.52
CA ARG A 296 -55.78 8.46 61.61
C ARG A 296 -55.76 9.11 62.98
N ARG A 297 -54.88 10.09 63.20
CA ARG A 297 -54.84 10.85 64.46
C ARG A 297 -56.15 11.60 64.71
N GLU A 298 -56.68 12.28 63.70
CA GLU A 298 -57.97 12.98 63.78
C GLU A 298 -59.11 12.01 64.11
N HIS A 299 -59.12 10.84 63.50
CA HIS A 299 -60.09 9.79 63.79
C HIS A 299 -59.94 9.26 65.23
N ASP A 300 -58.71 9.00 65.70
CA ASP A 300 -58.45 8.55 67.06
C ASP A 300 -58.85 9.61 68.10
N ASP A 301 -58.58 10.90 67.83
CA ASP A 301 -59.01 12.03 68.65
C ASP A 301 -60.54 12.15 68.68
N ALA A 302 -61.21 12.01 67.53
CA ALA A 302 -62.67 12.00 67.45
C ALA A 302 -63.28 10.82 68.22
N LEU A 303 -62.70 9.62 68.12
CA LEU A 303 -63.10 8.47 68.92
C LEU A 303 -62.90 8.71 70.42
N ALA A 304 -61.79 9.33 70.82
CA ALA A 304 -61.54 9.69 72.21
C ALA A 304 -62.55 10.71 72.73
N GLN A 305 -62.90 11.73 71.93
CA GLN A 305 -63.95 12.69 72.26
C GLN A 305 -65.32 12.01 72.39
N LEU A 306 -65.65 11.10 71.47
CA LEU A 306 -66.92 10.36 71.50
C LEU A 306 -67.01 9.44 72.73
N ARG A 307 -65.91 8.78 73.11
CA ARG A 307 -65.83 8.00 74.36
C ARG A 307 -66.05 8.89 75.59
N ARG A 308 -65.36 10.03 75.68
CA ARG A 308 -65.56 11.00 76.78
C ARG A 308 -67.00 11.49 76.86
N ALA A 309 -67.63 11.79 75.72
CA ALA A 309 -69.02 12.22 75.67
C ALA A 309 -69.98 11.09 76.09
N ALA A 310 -69.71 9.84 75.69
CA ALA A 310 -70.48 8.68 76.13
C ALA A 310 -70.35 8.44 77.65
N ASP A 311 -69.13 8.52 78.19
CA ASP A 311 -68.89 8.42 79.63
C ASP A 311 -69.61 9.54 80.41
N GLN A 312 -69.55 10.78 79.90
CA GLN A 312 -70.30 11.91 80.46
C GLN A 312 -71.81 11.67 80.42
N LEU A 313 -72.33 11.16 79.30
CA LEU A 313 -73.75 10.83 79.15
C LEU A 313 -74.17 9.75 80.16
N GLU A 314 -73.35 8.72 80.37
CA GLU A 314 -73.63 7.68 81.37
C GLU A 314 -73.59 8.24 82.80
N LEU A 315 -72.63 9.11 83.13
CA LEU A 315 -72.62 9.81 84.41
C LEU A 315 -73.88 10.67 84.61
N GLU A 316 -74.31 11.40 83.57
CA GLU A 316 -75.57 12.17 83.56
C GLU A 316 -76.80 11.28 83.70
N ARG A 317 -76.84 10.11 83.03
CA ARG A 317 -77.93 9.12 83.19
C ARG A 317 -78.00 8.60 84.61
N LEU A 318 -76.88 8.19 85.19
CA LEU A 318 -76.81 7.74 86.58
C LEU A 318 -77.21 8.85 87.55
N ALA A 319 -76.81 10.11 87.30
CA ALA A 319 -77.22 11.25 88.11
C ALA A 319 -78.73 11.51 88.01
N ARG A 320 -79.31 11.46 86.80
CA ARG A 320 -80.77 11.58 86.58
C ARG A 320 -81.53 10.44 87.23
N GLU A 321 -81.03 9.21 87.17
CA GLU A 321 -81.62 8.08 87.88
C GLU A 321 -81.60 8.26 89.39
N ARG A 322 -80.48 8.74 89.95
CA ARG A 322 -80.38 9.08 91.39
C ARG A 322 -81.40 10.16 91.73
N CYS A 323 -81.46 11.25 90.97
CA CYS A 323 -82.45 12.31 91.16
C CYS A 323 -83.88 11.79 91.03
N ALA A 324 -84.17 10.89 90.09
CA ALA A 324 -85.49 10.29 89.91
C ALA A 324 -85.87 9.39 91.10
N ARG A 325 -84.92 8.62 91.66
CA ARG A 325 -85.11 7.84 92.89
C ARG A 325 -85.33 8.75 94.11
N GLU A 326 -84.60 9.85 94.20
CA GLU A 326 -84.79 10.85 95.25
C GLU A 326 -86.15 11.54 95.11
N CYS A 327 -86.56 11.93 93.91
CA CYS A 327 -87.88 12.50 93.62
C CYS A 327 -89.01 11.52 93.91
N SER A 328 -88.85 10.23 93.61
CA SER A 328 -89.85 9.21 93.93
C SER A 328 -89.92 8.96 95.44
N ALA A 329 -88.79 8.93 96.14
CA ALA A 329 -88.74 8.86 97.60
C ALA A 329 -89.36 10.10 98.27
N LEU A 330 -89.09 11.30 97.77
CA LEU A 330 -89.71 12.54 98.22
C LEU A 330 -91.22 12.54 97.92
N SER A 331 -91.64 12.10 96.74
CA SER A 331 -93.06 11.96 96.39
C SER A 331 -93.77 10.93 97.29
N ALA A 332 -93.10 9.84 97.65
CA ALA A 332 -93.60 8.86 98.63
C ALA A 332 -93.74 9.48 100.03
N ARG A 333 -92.76 10.28 100.48
CA ARG A 333 -92.84 11.03 101.75
C ARG A 333 -93.95 12.07 101.75
N VAL A 334 -94.13 12.82 100.66
CA VAL A 334 -95.20 13.82 100.52
C VAL A 334 -96.57 13.14 100.50
N SER A 335 -96.72 12.01 99.79
CA SER A 335 -97.98 11.27 99.77
C SER A 335 -98.31 10.59 101.10
N LEU A 336 -97.29 10.11 101.85
CA LEU A 336 -97.46 9.66 103.23
C LEU A 336 -97.90 10.81 104.13
N GLY A 337 -97.20 11.96 104.08
CA GLY A 337 -97.57 13.15 104.84
C GLY A 337 -98.95 13.70 104.47
N ALA A 338 -99.37 13.59 103.21
CA ALA A 338 -100.73 13.94 102.77
C ALA A 338 -101.78 12.97 103.33
N ARG A 339 -101.46 11.66 103.44
CA ARG A 339 -102.33 10.67 104.10
C ARG A 339 -102.42 10.93 105.60
N GLU A 340 -101.32 11.23 106.26
CA GLU A 340 -101.28 11.60 107.68
C GLU A 340 -102.07 12.90 107.95
N ALA A 341 -101.92 13.92 107.11
CA ALA A 341 -102.72 15.14 107.18
C ALA A 341 -104.21 14.90 106.88
N GLY A 342 -104.53 13.93 106.02
CA GLY A 342 -105.89 13.44 105.77
C GLY A 342 -106.49 12.73 106.98
N ALA A 343 -105.72 11.85 107.65
CA ALA A 343 -106.12 11.17 108.87
C ALA A 343 -106.29 12.14 110.06
N LEU A 344 -105.42 13.13 110.18
CA LEU A 344 -105.53 14.22 111.16
C LEU A 344 -106.75 15.12 110.87
N ARG A 345 -107.09 15.36 109.60
CA ARG A 345 -108.35 16.04 109.24
C ARG A 345 -109.57 15.21 109.58
N GLY A 346 -109.55 13.91 109.27
CA GLY A 346 -110.64 12.99 109.63
C GLY A 346 -110.90 12.96 111.13
N SER A 347 -109.85 12.84 111.94
CA SER A 347 -109.95 12.90 113.41
C SER A 347 -110.38 14.28 113.94
N LEU A 348 -109.98 15.39 113.30
CA LEU A 348 -110.49 16.73 113.63
C LEU A 348 -111.99 16.87 113.31
N ASP A 349 -112.46 16.29 112.21
CA ASP A 349 -113.87 16.33 111.83
C ASP A 349 -114.71 15.41 112.73
N GLU A 350 -114.17 14.27 113.18
CA GLU A 350 -114.76 13.42 114.22
C GLU A 350 -114.87 14.17 115.57
N LEU A 351 -113.80 14.82 116.02
CA LEU A 351 -113.81 15.65 117.24
C LEU A 351 -114.80 16.82 117.13
N ARG A 352 -114.94 17.43 115.94
CA ARG A 352 -115.96 18.47 115.69
C ARG A 352 -117.37 17.91 115.74
N ALA A 353 -117.61 16.72 115.20
CA ALA A 353 -118.89 16.03 115.28
C ALA A 353 -119.24 15.66 116.73
N GLU A 354 -118.28 15.18 117.52
CA GLU A 354 -118.46 14.92 118.96
C GLU A 354 -118.78 16.20 119.73
N LEU A 355 -118.07 17.30 119.44
CA LEU A 355 -118.33 18.60 120.07
C LEU A 355 -119.70 19.15 119.67
N HIS A 356 -120.17 18.88 118.46
CA HIS A 356 -121.51 19.24 118.01
C HIS A 356 -122.59 18.38 118.68
N ARG A 357 -122.34 17.08 118.87
CA ARG A 357 -123.21 16.16 119.61
C ARG A 357 -123.35 16.57 121.07
N VAL A 358 -122.24 16.86 121.74
CA VAL A 358 -122.23 17.34 123.13
C VAL A 358 -122.94 18.69 123.27
N ARG A 359 -122.83 19.58 122.26
CA ARG A 359 -123.60 20.83 122.22
C ARG A 359 -125.11 20.60 122.09
N LEU A 360 -125.53 19.61 121.32
CA LEU A 360 -126.94 19.23 121.19
C LEU A 360 -127.45 18.59 122.49
N GLU A 361 -126.68 17.71 123.13
CA GLU A 361 -127.00 17.13 124.45
C GLU A 361 -127.11 18.24 125.54
N LEU A 362 -126.30 19.30 125.44
CA LEU A 362 -126.38 20.49 126.31
C LEU A 362 -127.58 21.40 126.00
N ALA A 363 -128.07 21.41 124.77
CA ALA A 363 -129.29 22.12 124.39
C ALA A 363 -130.52 21.33 124.87
N ASP A 364 -130.51 20.01 124.71
CA ASP A 364 -131.60 19.12 125.11
C ASP A 364 -131.75 19.07 126.65
N THR A 365 -130.64 19.10 127.40
CA THR A 365 -130.68 19.26 128.86
C THR A 365 -131.14 20.64 129.31
N ARG A 366 -130.89 21.70 128.52
CA ARG A 366 -131.45 23.05 128.76
C ARG A 366 -132.95 23.09 128.50
N ASP A 367 -133.43 22.41 127.47
CA ASP A 367 -134.84 22.35 127.12
C ASP A 367 -135.63 21.46 128.09
N GLN A 368 -135.03 20.38 128.60
CA GLN A 368 -135.60 19.57 129.69
C GLN A 368 -135.69 20.35 131.02
N LEU A 369 -134.80 21.32 131.26
CA LEU A 369 -134.85 22.22 132.42
C LEU A 369 -135.91 23.31 132.30
N ALA A 370 -136.41 23.63 131.10
CA ALA A 370 -137.47 24.62 130.88
C ALA A 370 -138.88 24.11 131.25
N CYS A 371 -139.05 22.79 131.35
CA CYS A 371 -140.35 22.12 131.51
C CYS A 371 -140.76 21.81 132.97
N TRP A 372 -140.05 22.34 133.97
CA TRP A 372 -140.37 22.12 135.39
C TRP A 372 -141.35 23.18 135.96
N PRO A 373 -142.33 22.80 136.81
CA PRO A 373 -143.35 23.70 137.36
C PRO A 373 -142.85 24.69 138.44
N ARG A 374 -143.56 25.84 138.53
CA ARG A 374 -143.11 27.19 138.95
C ARG A 374 -142.90 27.58 140.44
N PRO A 375 -142.94 26.74 141.50
CA PRO A 375 -142.55 27.20 142.85
C PRO A 375 -141.11 26.83 143.28
N LEU A 376 -140.37 26.00 142.55
CA LEU A 376 -139.08 25.43 143.02
C LEU A 376 -137.83 26.15 142.49
N THR A 377 -137.99 27.28 141.80
CA THR A 377 -136.90 28.09 141.24
C THR A 377 -136.23 29.02 142.26
N LYS A 378 -136.78 29.16 143.47
CA LYS A 378 -136.21 29.99 144.55
C LYS A 378 -135.38 29.22 145.61
N MET A 379 -135.29 27.88 145.53
CA MET A 379 -134.67 27.06 146.59
C MET A 379 -133.31 26.40 146.27
N VAL A 380 -132.87 26.29 145.01
CA VAL A 380 -131.57 25.62 144.70
C VAL A 380 -130.53 26.57 144.07
N CYS A 381 -130.90 27.80 143.73
CA CYS A 381 -129.94 28.90 143.63
C CYS A 381 -129.20 29.17 144.96
N ALA A 382 -129.70 28.64 146.10
CA ALA A 382 -129.03 28.69 147.40
C ALA A 382 -128.04 27.54 147.65
N ALA A 383 -128.26 26.33 147.10
CA ALA A 383 -127.35 25.18 147.29
C ALA A 383 -126.13 25.19 146.36
N ARG A 384 -126.14 26.02 145.31
CA ARG A 384 -125.00 26.20 144.39
C ARG A 384 -123.85 27.01 144.99
N SER A 385 -124.04 27.57 146.20
CA SER A 385 -123.05 28.34 146.95
C SER A 385 -122.09 27.50 147.81
N TRP A 386 -122.27 26.17 147.88
CA TRP A 386 -121.44 25.26 148.69
C TRP A 386 -120.46 24.37 147.89
N LEU A 387 -120.48 24.39 146.55
CA LEU A 387 -119.57 23.59 145.69
C LEU A 387 -118.52 24.44 144.94
N ARG A 388 -118.39 25.73 145.25
CA ARG A 388 -117.55 26.68 144.50
C ARG A 388 -116.36 27.28 145.24
N HIS A 389 -115.98 26.72 146.40
CA HIS A 389 -114.71 27.04 147.07
C HIS A 389 -114.01 25.79 147.60
N PRO A 390 -112.82 25.51 147.06
CA PRO A 390 -111.62 25.42 147.86
C PRO A 390 -110.76 26.66 147.60
N MET A 391 -110.62 27.46 148.65
CA MET A 391 -109.58 28.46 148.82
C MET A 391 -108.23 27.78 149.14
N SER A 392 -107.14 28.51 148.84
CA SER A 392 -105.77 28.53 149.43
C SER A 392 -104.86 27.29 149.29
N ILE A 393 -103.71 27.26 148.57
CA ILE A 393 -102.44 28.06 148.58
C ILE A 393 -101.52 27.72 149.80
N PRO A 394 -100.15 27.69 149.74
CA PRO A 394 -99.19 28.21 148.73
C PRO A 394 -98.01 27.29 148.30
N GLU A 395 -97.35 27.68 147.19
CA GLU A 395 -95.87 27.85 146.99
C GLU A 395 -95.67 28.20 145.50
N ALA A 396 -95.25 29.39 145.02
CA ALA A 396 -94.16 30.30 145.39
C ALA A 396 -92.76 29.67 145.25
N VAL A 397 -91.98 30.21 144.27
CA VAL A 397 -90.51 30.07 144.06
C VAL A 397 -90.07 28.71 143.47
N LEU A 398 -89.41 28.54 142.31
CA LEU A 398 -88.17 29.10 141.69
C LEU A 398 -88.34 28.96 140.15
N TRP A 399 -88.15 29.91 139.22
CA TRP A 399 -86.93 30.67 138.84
C TRP A 399 -85.63 29.88 139.06
N SER A 400 -85.04 29.25 138.06
CA SER A 400 -83.94 29.77 137.20
C SER A 400 -83.31 28.54 136.52
N PHE A 401 -82.86 28.54 135.26
CA PHE A 401 -81.94 29.49 134.66
C PHE A 401 -82.23 29.71 133.17
N ILE A 402 -82.45 30.99 132.85
CA ILE A 402 -81.91 31.63 131.66
C ILE A 402 -80.38 31.78 131.89
N PRO A 403 -79.53 31.85 130.86
CA PRO A 403 -79.16 33.16 130.28
C PRO A 403 -79.34 33.12 128.75
N ALA A 404 -80.05 34.03 128.07
CA ALA A 404 -79.86 35.47 127.91
C ALA A 404 -78.48 35.84 127.33
N ARG A 405 -78.57 36.43 126.11
CA ARG A 405 -77.69 37.45 125.52
C ARG A 405 -76.35 36.93 125.00
N HIS A 406 -75.76 37.40 123.89
CA HIS A 406 -75.99 38.45 122.89
C HIS A 406 -75.32 37.94 121.59
N GLY A 407 -75.75 38.26 120.37
CA GLY A 407 -75.52 39.57 119.75
C GLY A 407 -74.07 39.74 119.26
N CYS A 408 -73.77 39.17 118.08
CA CYS A 408 -72.92 39.68 116.99
C CYS A 408 -73.41 39.03 115.70
#